data_AF-A0A523RME4-F1
#
_entry.id   AF-A0A523RME4-F1
#
_cell.length_a   1.000
_cell.length_b   1.000
_cell.length_c   1.000
_cell.angle_alpha   90.00
_cell.angle_beta   90.00
_cell.angle_gamma   90.00
#
_symmetry.space_group_name_H-M   'P 1'
#
loop_
_entity.id
_entity.type
_entity.pdbx_description
1 polymer ?
#
loop_
_entity_poly.entity_id
_entity_poly.type
_entity_poly.pdbx_seq_one_letter_code
_entity_poly.pdbx_strand_id
1 'polypeptide(L)'
;MYFTCFFQLLKHLISLYDSNPVSNRKVTKVRILATADVHSPRFLTEFRGNLSTHEPPDVFLFAGDMINRGSAEEYPIILDTIEETLGDSFPIIGCFGNEEYNEVRKEIISLVGNRMLFLDENSTIIESNELKIGIVGTQGSLDKATSWQRSNIPSVKGVFERRAKRAESLLKKMETQVDHRILLMHYSPCLETCEGEVEKAFSWLGSRKFYKIVVKQQPDLVIHGHVHTSVRHKAVIGKTLVRNVSLPAVGSITTLNLWN
;
A
#
# COMPACT_ATOMS: atom_id res chain seq x y z
N MET A 1 7.05 -61.87 41.21
CA MET A 1 5.83 -61.81 40.38
C MET A 1 5.50 -60.34 40.02
N TYR A 2 6.48 -59.63 39.45
CA TYR A 2 6.40 -58.19 39.11
C TYR A 2 7.08 -57.96 37.76
N PHE A 3 6.55 -58.50 36.67
CA PHE A 3 7.11 -58.22 35.34
C PHE A 3 6.08 -58.18 34.20
N THR A 4 4.79 -58.12 34.51
CA THR A 4 3.73 -58.16 33.48
C THR A 4 2.83 -56.92 33.44
N CYS A 5 3.01 -55.94 34.35
CA CYS A 5 2.14 -54.75 34.37
C CYS A 5 2.68 -53.53 33.60
N PHE A 6 3.93 -53.57 33.10
CA PHE A 6 4.54 -52.41 32.44
C PHE A 6 4.31 -52.34 30.92
N PHE A 7 3.92 -53.45 30.28
CA PHE A 7 3.74 -53.51 28.83
C PHE A 7 2.32 -53.18 28.34
N GLN A 8 1.32 -53.16 29.22
CA GLN A 8 -0.05 -52.81 28.84
C GLN A 8 -0.28 -51.29 28.79
N LEU A 9 0.44 -50.50 29.61
CA LEU A 9 0.32 -49.04 29.65
C LEU A 9 1.01 -48.34 28.47
N LEU A 10 2.03 -48.96 27.87
CA LEU A 10 2.73 -48.36 26.73
C LEU A 10 1.96 -48.47 25.40
N LYS A 11 1.07 -49.48 25.26
CA LYS A 11 0.22 -49.62 24.07
C LYS A 11 -0.97 -48.65 24.05
N HIS A 12 -1.37 -48.12 25.19
CA HIS A 12 -2.43 -47.10 25.27
C HIS A 12 -1.90 -45.67 25.09
N LEU A 13 -0.61 -45.43 25.36
CA LEU A 13 0.07 -44.15 25.12
C LEU A 13 0.59 -43.97 23.69
N ILE A 14 0.75 -45.04 22.93
CA ILE A 14 1.17 -44.98 21.51
C ILE A 14 -0.02 -44.86 20.55
N SER A 15 -1.26 -45.12 21.01
CA SER A 15 -2.48 -44.98 20.20
C SER A 15 -3.12 -43.58 20.23
N LEU A 16 -2.52 -42.63 20.96
CA LEU A 16 -2.97 -41.22 20.99
C LEU A 16 -2.00 -40.27 20.26
N TYR A 17 -1.05 -40.81 19.51
CA TYR A 17 -0.09 -40.04 18.71
C TYR A 17 -0.24 -40.28 17.21
N ASP A 18 -1.44 -40.67 16.76
CA ASP A 18 -1.72 -40.88 15.35
C ASP A 18 -3.13 -40.35 15.00
N SER A 19 -3.26 -39.03 15.00
CA SER A 19 -4.36 -38.27 14.38
C SER A 19 -4.20 -36.78 14.65
N ASN A 20 -3.12 -36.20 14.13
CA ASN A 20 -3.22 -34.84 13.64
C ASN A 20 -2.84 -34.92 12.16
N PRO A 21 -3.77 -34.73 11.21
CA PRO A 21 -3.33 -34.36 9.88
C PRO A 21 -2.53 -33.08 10.10
N VAL A 22 -1.20 -33.16 9.94
CA VAL A 22 -0.36 -31.98 9.78
C VAL A 22 -1.02 -31.25 8.64
N SER A 23 -1.76 -30.19 8.97
CA SER A 23 -2.52 -29.44 8.00
C SER A 23 -1.52 -29.10 6.93
N ASN A 24 -1.77 -29.58 5.72
CA ASN A 24 -1.05 -29.16 4.53
C ASN A 24 -1.49 -27.71 4.28
N ARG A 25 -1.16 -26.81 5.22
CA ARG A 25 -1.38 -25.38 5.13
C ARG A 25 -0.48 -24.99 3.99
N LYS A 26 -1.08 -24.88 2.80
CA LYS A 26 -0.50 -24.14 1.69
C LYS A 26 0.05 -22.87 2.32
N VAL A 27 1.37 -22.72 2.28
CA VAL A 27 2.05 -21.52 2.71
C VAL A 27 1.59 -20.43 1.75
N THR A 28 0.53 -19.72 2.12
CA THR A 28 -0.12 -18.71 1.28
C THR A 28 0.59 -17.40 1.50
N LYS A 29 1.15 -16.87 0.41
CA LYS A 29 1.70 -15.51 0.42
C LYS A 29 0.58 -14.50 0.61
N VAL A 30 0.91 -13.36 1.21
CA VAL A 30 -0.01 -12.21 1.25
C VAL A 30 -0.13 -11.63 -0.15
N ARG A 31 -1.34 -11.65 -0.70
CA ARG A 31 -1.71 -11.07 -1.99
C ARG A 31 -2.14 -9.63 -1.80
N ILE A 32 -1.34 -8.72 -2.33
CA ILE A 32 -1.62 -7.29 -2.34
C ILE A 32 -1.93 -6.88 -3.78
N LEU A 33 -3.09 -6.27 -4.00
CA LEU A 33 -3.30 -5.45 -5.20
C LEU A 33 -2.92 -4.00 -4.86
N ALA A 34 -2.33 -3.29 -5.82
CA ALA A 34 -1.99 -1.89 -5.66
C ALA A 34 -2.13 -1.13 -6.96
N THR A 35 -2.67 0.09 -6.86
CA THR A 35 -2.82 1.01 -7.99
C THR A 35 -2.71 2.46 -7.51
N ALA A 36 -2.48 3.37 -8.44
CA ALA A 36 -2.57 4.81 -8.27
C ALA A 36 -2.95 5.44 -9.61
N ASP A 37 -3.24 6.74 -9.60
CA ASP A 37 -3.37 7.52 -10.84
C ASP A 37 -4.46 6.98 -11.79
N VAL A 38 -5.58 6.49 -11.25
CA VAL A 38 -6.76 6.15 -12.07
C VAL A 38 -7.37 7.42 -12.66
N HIS A 39 -7.22 8.56 -11.98
CA HIS A 39 -7.72 9.86 -12.43
C HIS A 39 -9.16 9.77 -12.93
N SER A 40 -10.03 9.03 -12.24
CA SER A 40 -11.40 8.79 -12.71
C SER A 40 -12.10 10.12 -13.04
N PRO A 41 -12.79 10.21 -14.19
CA PRO A 41 -13.13 9.13 -15.12
C PRO A 41 -12.08 8.82 -16.20
N ARG A 42 -10.92 9.48 -16.20
CA ARG A 42 -9.92 9.44 -17.29
C ARG A 42 -9.43 8.04 -17.64
N PHE A 43 -9.03 7.25 -16.64
CA PHE A 43 -8.56 5.86 -16.84
C PHE A 43 -9.51 4.81 -16.25
N LEU A 44 -10.77 5.18 -15.97
CA LEU A 44 -11.74 4.27 -15.34
C LEU A 44 -12.02 3.03 -16.21
N THR A 45 -12.11 3.19 -17.53
CA THR A 45 -12.32 2.05 -18.45
C THR A 45 -11.15 1.06 -18.41
N GLU A 46 -9.91 1.56 -18.41
CA GLU A 46 -8.71 0.75 -18.31
C GLU A 46 -8.62 0.06 -16.94
N PHE A 47 -8.94 0.80 -15.87
CA PHE A 47 -9.01 0.28 -14.51
C PHE A 47 -10.02 -0.88 -14.41
N ARG A 48 -11.25 -0.70 -14.91
CA ARG A 48 -12.29 -1.74 -14.95
C ARG A 48 -11.86 -2.96 -15.75
N GLY A 49 -11.27 -2.76 -16.93
CA GLY A 49 -10.76 -3.85 -17.76
C GLY A 49 -9.72 -4.69 -17.02
N ASN A 50 -8.78 -4.03 -16.34
CA ASN A 50 -7.74 -4.69 -15.55
C ASN A 50 -8.27 -5.45 -14.34
N LEU A 51 -9.25 -4.90 -13.60
CA LEU A 51 -9.82 -5.54 -12.41
C LEU A 51 -10.28 -6.98 -12.67
N SER A 52 -10.93 -7.21 -13.81
CA SER A 52 -11.47 -8.53 -14.18
C SER A 52 -10.40 -9.63 -14.34
N THR A 53 -9.12 -9.25 -14.43
CA THR A 53 -7.99 -10.19 -14.56
C THR A 53 -7.38 -10.61 -13.22
N HIS A 54 -7.87 -10.05 -12.11
CA HIS A 54 -7.37 -10.32 -10.78
C HIS A 54 -8.37 -11.12 -9.95
N GLU A 55 -7.84 -11.84 -8.97
CA GLU A 55 -8.64 -12.44 -7.90
C GLU A 55 -8.66 -11.50 -6.68
N PRO A 56 -9.66 -11.65 -5.78
CA PRO A 56 -9.70 -10.87 -4.54
C PRO A 56 -8.37 -10.94 -3.77
N PRO A 57 -7.81 -9.79 -3.33
CA PRO A 57 -6.60 -9.75 -2.52
C PRO A 57 -6.86 -9.89 -1.03
N ASP A 58 -5.78 -10.03 -0.25
CA ASP A 58 -5.80 -9.80 1.19
C ASP A 58 -5.95 -8.31 1.54
N VAL A 59 -5.46 -7.43 0.67
CA VAL A 59 -5.63 -5.96 0.77
C VAL A 59 -5.45 -5.31 -0.60
N PHE A 60 -6.24 -4.27 -0.87
CA PHE A 60 -6.08 -3.42 -2.05
C PHE A 60 -5.60 -2.02 -1.65
N LEU A 61 -4.40 -1.64 -2.12
CA LEU A 61 -3.75 -0.38 -1.75
C LEU A 61 -3.88 0.69 -2.84
N PHE A 62 -4.37 1.88 -2.47
CA PHE A 62 -4.44 3.05 -3.35
C PHE A 62 -3.35 4.08 -3.02
N ALA A 63 -2.45 4.34 -3.95
CA ALA A 63 -1.34 5.27 -3.78
C ALA A 63 -1.66 6.69 -4.31
N GLY A 64 -2.91 7.14 -4.14
CA GLY A 64 -3.37 8.50 -4.47
C GLY A 64 -3.73 8.73 -5.94
N ASP A 65 -4.30 9.90 -6.23
CA ASP A 65 -4.74 10.36 -7.55
C ASP A 65 -5.75 9.39 -8.20
N MET A 66 -6.71 8.94 -7.40
CA MET A 66 -7.76 8.02 -7.88
C MET A 66 -8.83 8.77 -8.68
N ILE A 67 -9.04 10.05 -8.36
CA ILE A 67 -10.00 10.95 -9.02
C ILE A 67 -9.28 12.06 -9.77
N ASN A 68 -9.90 12.61 -10.80
CA ASN A 68 -9.36 13.74 -11.53
C ASN A 68 -9.85 15.08 -10.92
N ARG A 69 -8.92 15.98 -10.60
CA ARG A 69 -9.18 17.37 -10.21
C ARG A 69 -10.19 17.56 -9.07
N GLY A 70 -10.16 16.68 -8.08
CA GLY A 70 -10.99 16.80 -6.88
C GLY A 70 -12.45 16.42 -7.05
N SER A 71 -12.84 15.76 -8.16
CA SER A 71 -14.17 15.18 -8.36
C SER A 71 -14.46 14.05 -7.36
N ALA A 72 -14.89 14.41 -6.15
CA ALA A 72 -15.12 13.49 -5.05
C ALA A 72 -16.20 12.44 -5.36
N GLU A 73 -17.17 12.79 -6.22
CA GLU A 73 -18.26 11.95 -6.72
C GLU A 73 -17.79 10.71 -7.47
N GLU A 74 -16.53 10.69 -7.95
CA GLU A 74 -15.96 9.56 -8.67
C GLU A 74 -15.51 8.41 -7.75
N TYR A 75 -15.25 8.68 -6.45
CA TYR A 75 -14.85 7.62 -5.52
C TYR A 75 -15.89 6.50 -5.39
N PRO A 76 -17.18 6.80 -5.18
CA PRO A 76 -18.23 5.78 -5.22
C PRO A 76 -18.20 4.94 -6.50
N ILE A 77 -18.02 5.54 -7.68
CA ILE A 77 -17.98 4.82 -8.97
C ILE A 77 -16.79 3.85 -9.04
N ILE A 78 -15.62 4.27 -8.55
CA ILE A 78 -14.42 3.43 -8.47
C ILE A 78 -14.69 2.24 -7.55
N LEU A 79 -15.25 2.48 -6.36
CA LEU A 79 -15.53 1.44 -5.37
C LEU A 79 -16.62 0.48 -5.86
N ASP A 80 -17.69 0.98 -6.47
CA ASP A 80 -18.76 0.17 -7.06
C ASP A 80 -18.16 -0.76 -8.13
N THR A 81 -17.27 -0.23 -8.98
CA THR A 81 -16.59 -1.03 -10.01
C THR A 81 -15.74 -2.17 -9.41
N ILE A 82 -15.11 -1.95 -8.25
CA ILE A 82 -14.34 -2.99 -7.55
C ILE A 82 -15.28 -4.03 -6.95
N GLU A 83 -16.32 -3.60 -6.25
CA GLU A 83 -17.27 -4.50 -5.59
C GLU A 83 -18.02 -5.37 -6.61
N GLU A 84 -18.40 -4.81 -7.75
CA GLU A 84 -19.01 -5.54 -8.87
C GLU A 84 -18.09 -6.62 -9.46
N THR A 85 -16.77 -6.42 -9.41
CA THR A 85 -15.80 -7.27 -10.12
C THR A 85 -15.08 -8.26 -9.20
N LEU A 86 -14.65 -7.80 -8.02
CA LEU A 86 -13.84 -8.55 -7.06
C LEU A 86 -14.59 -8.82 -5.74
N GLY A 87 -15.76 -8.22 -5.53
CA GLY A 87 -16.46 -8.26 -4.24
C GLY A 87 -15.88 -7.29 -3.22
N ASP A 88 -16.33 -7.44 -1.97
CA ASP A 88 -16.10 -6.53 -0.84
C ASP A 88 -15.44 -7.21 0.36
N SER A 89 -14.95 -8.45 0.19
CA SER A 89 -14.43 -9.28 1.29
C SER A 89 -13.02 -8.92 1.76
N PHE A 90 -12.45 -7.82 1.29
CA PHE A 90 -11.08 -7.40 1.57
C PHE A 90 -11.01 -5.89 1.82
N PRO A 91 -10.09 -5.42 2.68
CA PRO A 91 -9.94 -4.01 2.95
C PRO A 91 -9.32 -3.28 1.76
N ILE A 92 -9.90 -2.11 1.44
CA ILE A 92 -9.28 -1.11 0.57
C ILE A 92 -8.66 -0.04 1.47
N ILE A 93 -7.37 0.24 1.28
CA ILE A 93 -6.62 1.18 2.12
C ILE A 93 -5.83 2.12 1.20
N GLY A 94 -5.98 3.43 1.39
CA GLY A 94 -5.33 4.39 0.51
C GLY A 94 -4.67 5.55 1.24
N CYS A 95 -3.86 6.29 0.49
CA CYS A 95 -3.42 7.64 0.85
C CYS A 95 -3.91 8.61 -0.22
N PHE A 96 -3.96 9.90 0.12
CA PHE A 96 -4.31 10.93 -0.85
C PHE A 96 -3.15 11.24 -1.80
N GLY A 97 -3.46 11.53 -3.06
CA GLY A 97 -2.56 12.15 -4.02
C GLY A 97 -2.72 13.68 -4.06
N ASN A 98 -2.23 14.31 -5.12
CA ASN A 98 -2.39 15.74 -5.35
C ASN A 98 -3.73 16.15 -5.97
N GLU A 99 -4.41 15.25 -6.67
CA GLU A 99 -5.73 15.53 -7.24
C GLU A 99 -6.85 15.43 -6.19
N GLU A 100 -6.65 14.72 -5.08
CA GLU A 100 -7.51 14.84 -3.89
C GLU A 100 -7.18 16.10 -3.08
N TYR A 101 -7.65 17.24 -3.59
CA TYR A 101 -7.45 18.55 -2.97
C TYR A 101 -7.95 18.60 -1.53
N ASN A 102 -7.29 19.39 -0.69
CA ASN A 102 -7.59 19.46 0.75
C ASN A 102 -9.04 19.84 1.04
N GLU A 103 -9.63 20.68 0.19
CA GLU A 103 -10.98 21.22 0.28
C GLU A 103 -12.04 20.12 0.13
N VAL A 104 -11.77 19.09 -0.69
CA VAL A 104 -12.71 18.00 -1.00
C VAL A 104 -12.45 16.74 -0.16
N ARG A 105 -11.33 16.63 0.56
CA ARG A 105 -11.00 15.42 1.35
C ARG A 105 -12.09 15.02 2.35
N LYS A 106 -12.75 15.98 2.98
CA LYS A 106 -13.86 15.69 3.92
C LYS A 106 -15.05 15.09 3.20
N GLU A 107 -15.37 15.61 2.02
CA GLU A 107 -16.43 15.09 1.16
C GLU A 107 -16.09 13.69 0.66
N ILE A 108 -14.87 13.47 0.17
CA ILE A 108 -14.38 12.13 -0.24
C ILE A 108 -14.55 11.13 0.89
N ILE A 109 -14.05 11.45 2.10
CA ILE A 109 -14.16 10.55 3.27
C ILE A 109 -15.65 10.27 3.59
N SER A 110 -16.51 11.28 3.48
CA SER A 110 -17.95 11.12 3.70
C SER A 110 -18.62 10.21 2.66
N LEU A 111 -18.25 10.34 1.39
CA LEU A 111 -18.80 9.54 0.28
C LEU A 111 -18.31 8.09 0.33
N VAL A 112 -17.06 7.88 0.71
CA VAL A 112 -16.45 6.55 0.84
C VAL A 112 -16.98 5.80 2.07
N GLY A 113 -17.23 6.50 3.17
CA GLY A 113 -17.74 5.89 4.40
C GLY A 113 -16.80 4.82 4.95
N ASN A 114 -17.33 3.62 5.17
CA ASN A 114 -16.59 2.47 5.70
C ASN A 114 -16.03 1.53 4.61
N ARG A 115 -16.27 1.82 3.33
CA ARG A 115 -15.84 0.96 2.19
C ARG A 115 -14.33 0.96 1.98
N MET A 116 -13.64 2.00 2.46
CA MET A 116 -12.20 2.15 2.35
C MET A 116 -11.64 3.00 3.50
N LEU A 117 -10.41 2.71 3.91
CA LEU A 117 -9.68 3.48 4.92
C LEU A 117 -8.64 4.42 4.27
N PHE A 118 -8.77 5.73 4.51
CA PHE A 118 -7.71 6.68 4.19
C PHE A 118 -6.70 6.84 5.32
N LEU A 119 -5.43 6.73 4.97
CA LEU A 119 -4.28 6.99 5.82
C LEU A 119 -3.64 8.32 5.42
N ASP A 120 -4.08 9.41 6.06
CA ASP A 120 -3.49 10.75 5.90
C ASP A 120 -2.55 11.02 7.09
N GLU A 121 -1.25 10.79 6.88
CA GLU A 121 -0.23 10.88 7.94
C GLU A 121 -0.56 10.01 9.17
N ASN A 122 -1.17 8.86 8.92
CA ASN A 122 -1.65 7.90 9.90
C ASN A 122 -1.23 6.47 9.52
N SER A 123 -1.56 5.50 10.35
CA SER A 123 -1.14 4.12 10.15
C SER A 123 -2.17 3.13 10.68
N THR A 124 -2.23 1.95 10.08
CA THR A 124 -3.08 0.84 10.51
C THR A 124 -2.31 -0.48 10.50
N ILE A 125 -2.84 -1.50 11.16
CA ILE A 125 -2.30 -2.86 11.12
C ILE A 125 -3.42 -3.76 10.60
N ILE A 126 -3.12 -4.57 9.59
CA ILE A 126 -3.99 -5.65 9.13
C ILE A 126 -3.37 -7.00 9.49
N GLU A 127 -4.19 -8.03 9.60
CA GLU A 127 -3.76 -9.41 9.78
C GLU A 127 -4.12 -10.20 8.53
N SER A 128 -3.15 -10.90 7.94
CA SER A 128 -3.36 -11.81 6.81
C SER A 128 -2.37 -12.97 6.94
N ASN A 129 -2.85 -14.19 6.74
CA ASN A 129 -2.04 -15.41 6.86
C ASN A 129 -1.22 -15.48 8.17
N GLU A 130 -1.82 -15.10 9.30
CA GLU A 130 -1.19 -15.04 10.63
C GLU A 130 -0.07 -13.99 10.78
N LEU A 131 0.20 -13.19 9.75
CA LEU A 131 1.16 -12.08 9.78
C LEU A 131 0.44 -10.76 10.09
N LYS A 132 1.06 -9.94 10.94
CA LYS A 132 0.69 -8.55 11.17
C LYS A 132 1.44 -7.65 10.19
N ILE A 133 0.69 -6.87 9.41
CA ILE A 133 1.23 -5.99 8.39
C ILE A 133 0.87 -4.55 8.77
N GLY A 134 1.90 -3.77 9.13
CA GLY A 134 1.75 -2.36 9.44
C GLY A 134 1.81 -1.51 8.19
N ILE A 135 0.80 -0.68 7.96
CA ILE A 135 0.72 0.21 6.80
C ILE A 135 0.75 1.65 7.32
N VAL A 136 1.76 2.41 6.90
CA VAL A 136 1.87 3.85 7.14
C VAL A 136 1.48 4.56 5.86
N GLY A 137 0.48 5.45 5.93
CA GLY A 137 0.06 6.26 4.79
C GLY A 137 0.43 7.73 4.95
N THR A 138 0.81 8.34 3.83
CA THR A 138 1.01 9.79 3.71
C THR A 138 0.89 10.18 2.26
N GLN A 139 0.44 11.40 1.95
CA GLN A 139 0.57 11.88 0.56
C GLN A 139 2.05 11.94 0.12
N GLY A 140 2.98 12.05 1.08
CA GLY A 140 4.40 12.25 0.81
C GLY A 140 4.72 13.72 0.59
N SER A 141 5.85 13.98 -0.06
CA SER A 141 6.34 15.35 -0.28
C SER A 141 7.20 15.46 -1.53
N LEU A 142 7.39 16.70 -1.97
CA LEU A 142 8.28 17.07 -3.07
C LEU A 142 9.50 17.84 -2.53
N ASP A 143 10.65 17.71 -3.19
CA ASP A 143 11.80 18.57 -2.88
C ASP A 143 11.56 20.04 -3.28
N LYS A 144 10.77 20.26 -4.34
CA LYS A 144 10.27 21.56 -4.77
C LYS A 144 8.77 21.49 -4.96
N ALA A 145 8.04 22.32 -4.21
CA ALA A 145 6.62 22.53 -4.44
C ALA A 145 6.37 23.03 -5.87
N THR A 146 5.27 22.60 -6.49
CA THR A 146 4.83 23.15 -7.78
C THR A 146 4.44 24.63 -7.65
N SER A 147 4.33 25.34 -8.78
CA SER A 147 3.89 26.75 -8.74
C SER A 147 2.53 26.89 -8.09
N TRP A 148 1.58 26.00 -8.42
CA TRP A 148 0.26 25.99 -7.81
C TRP A 148 0.32 25.75 -6.30
N GLN A 149 1.11 24.77 -5.84
CA GLN A 149 1.23 24.48 -4.41
C GLN A 149 1.84 25.65 -3.62
N ARG A 150 2.83 26.37 -4.20
CA ARG A 150 3.38 27.56 -3.54
C ARG A 150 2.36 28.68 -3.38
N SER A 151 1.47 28.84 -4.34
CA SER A 151 0.43 29.87 -4.33
C SER A 151 -0.76 29.51 -3.44
N ASN A 152 -1.07 28.22 -3.27
CA ASN A 152 -2.31 27.77 -2.62
C ASN A 152 -2.11 27.05 -1.28
N ILE A 153 -0.89 26.60 -0.96
CA ILE A 153 -0.60 25.90 0.31
C ILE A 153 0.27 26.79 1.21
N PRO A 154 -0.31 27.39 2.27
CA PRO A 154 0.45 28.17 3.24
C PRO A 154 1.58 27.33 3.84
N SER A 155 2.82 27.83 3.75
CA SER A 155 4.01 27.15 4.26
C SER A 155 4.15 25.70 3.74
N VAL A 156 3.98 25.50 2.43
CA VAL A 156 4.11 24.18 1.77
C VAL A 156 5.38 23.41 2.18
N LYS A 157 6.52 24.11 2.36
CA LYS A 157 7.76 23.50 2.85
C LYS A 157 7.62 22.92 4.27
N GLY A 158 6.92 23.64 5.14
CA GLY A 158 6.61 23.17 6.49
C GLY A 158 5.64 21.99 6.50
N VAL A 159 4.67 21.96 5.58
CA VAL A 159 3.80 20.79 5.38
C VAL A 159 4.63 19.58 4.99
N PHE A 160 5.49 19.71 3.98
CA PHE A 160 6.36 18.62 3.52
C PHE A 160 7.28 18.09 4.62
N GLU A 161 7.85 18.99 5.43
CA GLU A 161 8.66 18.62 6.58
C GLU A 161 7.87 17.79 7.62
N ARG A 162 6.65 18.23 7.94
CA ARG A 162 5.80 17.54 8.93
C ARG A 162 5.39 16.16 8.45
N ARG A 163 5.03 16.01 7.17
CA ARG A 163 4.68 14.71 6.57
C ARG A 163 5.83 13.73 6.66
N ALA A 164 7.03 14.16 6.25
CA ALA A 164 8.23 13.35 6.33
C ALA A 164 8.52 12.89 7.78
N LYS A 165 8.52 13.82 8.75
CA LYS A 165 8.72 13.50 10.17
C LYS A 165 7.67 12.54 10.71
N ARG A 166 6.40 12.74 10.34
CA ARG A 166 5.30 11.92 10.80
C ARG A 166 5.39 10.49 10.25
N ALA A 167 5.66 10.33 8.96
CA ALA A 167 5.89 9.04 8.34
C ALA A 167 7.06 8.29 9.00
N GLU A 168 8.20 8.96 9.21
CA GLU A 168 9.35 8.37 9.90
C GLU A 168 8.99 7.90 11.32
N SER A 169 8.29 8.73 12.08
CA SER A 169 7.88 8.39 13.45
C SER A 169 6.91 7.21 13.50
N LEU A 170 5.99 7.09 12.54
CA LEU A 170 5.03 5.98 12.48
C LEU A 170 5.72 4.68 12.09
N LEU A 171 6.60 4.70 11.08
CA LEU A 171 7.38 3.53 10.68
C LEU A 171 8.23 2.98 11.82
N LYS A 172 8.87 3.87 12.59
CA LYS A 172 9.63 3.49 13.78
C LYS A 172 8.73 2.90 14.87
N LYS A 173 7.57 3.52 15.13
CA LYS A 173 6.63 3.02 16.15
C LYS A 173 6.16 1.60 15.85
N MET A 174 5.95 1.26 14.58
CA MET A 174 5.47 -0.06 14.15
C MET A 174 6.54 -1.16 14.18
N GLU A 175 7.83 -0.83 14.24
CA GLU A 175 8.95 -1.78 14.07
C GLU A 175 8.85 -3.03 14.95
N THR A 176 8.34 -2.91 16.16
CA THR A 176 8.22 -4.03 17.12
C THR A 176 6.80 -4.59 17.25
N GLN A 177 5.85 -4.12 16.44
CA GLN A 177 4.43 -4.45 16.56
C GLN A 177 3.91 -5.33 15.42
N VAL A 178 4.67 -5.41 14.32
CA VAL A 178 4.25 -6.04 13.08
C VAL A 178 5.41 -6.85 12.49
N ASP A 179 5.07 -7.84 11.68
CA ASP A 179 6.05 -8.68 10.98
C ASP A 179 6.60 -7.95 9.74
N HIS A 180 5.75 -7.18 9.06
CA HIS A 180 6.11 -6.42 7.86
C HIS A 180 5.56 -5.00 7.89
N ARG A 181 6.32 -4.05 7.32
CA ARG A 181 5.95 -2.64 7.23
C ARG A 181 5.85 -2.17 5.78
N ILE A 182 4.73 -1.54 5.46
CA ILE A 182 4.47 -0.87 4.19
C ILE A 182 4.45 0.64 4.41
N LEU A 183 5.20 1.38 3.59
CA LEU A 183 4.99 2.82 3.41
C LEU A 183 4.18 3.03 2.13
N LEU A 184 2.92 3.42 2.29
CA LEU A 184 2.02 3.79 1.21
C LEU A 184 2.07 5.31 1.03
N MET A 185 2.52 5.78 -0.12
CA MET A 185 2.63 7.20 -0.40
C MET A 185 2.25 7.54 -1.85
N HIS A 186 2.07 8.82 -2.18
CA HIS A 186 1.78 9.19 -3.57
C HIS A 186 3.06 9.55 -4.34
N TYR A 187 3.83 10.53 -3.84
CA TYR A 187 5.05 10.98 -4.53
C TYR A 187 6.21 9.97 -4.44
N SER A 188 7.11 10.00 -5.42
CA SER A 188 8.21 9.03 -5.47
C SER A 188 9.25 9.24 -4.35
N PRO A 189 9.72 8.17 -3.69
CA PRO A 189 10.81 8.26 -2.73
C PRO A 189 12.19 8.21 -3.40
N CYS A 190 12.32 7.90 -4.69
CA CYS A 190 13.60 7.60 -5.33
C CYS A 190 13.65 7.91 -6.82
N LEU A 191 14.85 8.11 -7.37
CA LEU A 191 15.05 8.48 -8.78
C LEU A 191 14.84 7.29 -9.72
N GLU A 192 15.14 6.09 -9.24
CA GLU A 192 15.14 4.85 -10.00
C GLU A 192 13.75 4.55 -10.57
N THR A 193 12.69 4.81 -9.81
CA THR A 193 11.31 4.66 -10.28
C THR A 193 10.79 5.86 -11.08
N CYS A 194 11.63 6.88 -11.30
CA CYS A 194 11.35 8.03 -12.14
C CYS A 194 12.01 7.96 -13.53
N GLU A 195 12.70 6.87 -13.86
CA GLU A 195 13.27 6.66 -15.19
C GLU A 195 12.17 6.74 -16.26
N GLY A 196 12.36 7.57 -17.30
CA GLY A 196 11.35 7.91 -18.30
C GLY A 196 10.99 9.40 -18.26
N GLU A 197 11.02 9.99 -17.07
CA GLU A 197 10.95 11.43 -16.88
C GLU A 197 12.32 12.08 -17.08
N VAL A 198 12.35 13.38 -17.41
CA VAL A 198 13.61 14.13 -17.43
C VAL A 198 14.18 14.19 -16.01
N GLU A 199 15.42 13.77 -15.77
CA GLU A 199 16.01 13.66 -14.41
C GLU A 199 15.86 14.95 -13.56
N LYS A 200 15.98 16.12 -14.20
CA LYS A 200 15.78 17.42 -13.55
C LYS A 200 14.37 17.59 -12.97
N ALA A 201 13.39 16.85 -13.48
CA ALA A 201 12.00 16.84 -13.02
C ALA A 201 11.84 16.20 -11.63
N PHE A 202 12.79 15.38 -11.15
CA PHE A 202 12.63 14.65 -9.89
C PHE A 202 12.25 15.53 -8.71
N SER A 203 12.78 16.76 -8.64
CA SER A 203 12.43 17.65 -7.54
C SER A 203 10.94 17.99 -7.43
N TRP A 204 10.19 17.79 -8.52
CA TRP A 204 8.72 17.94 -8.57
C TRP A 204 7.98 16.61 -8.61
N LEU A 205 8.68 15.47 -8.66
CA LEU A 205 8.09 14.12 -8.68
C LEU A 205 8.22 13.38 -7.35
N GLY A 206 9.21 13.76 -6.54
CA GLY A 206 9.57 13.03 -5.34
C GLY A 206 10.38 13.83 -4.35
N SER A 207 10.86 13.15 -3.32
CA SER A 207 11.67 13.78 -2.27
C SER A 207 12.88 12.97 -1.81
N ARG A 208 14.06 13.61 -1.85
CA ARG A 208 15.29 13.10 -1.22
C ARG A 208 15.15 12.91 0.28
N LYS A 209 14.23 13.63 0.94
CA LYS A 209 13.97 13.42 2.36
C LYS A 209 13.28 12.08 2.61
N PHE A 210 12.31 11.71 1.77
CA PHE A 210 11.69 10.39 1.83
C PHE A 210 12.68 9.28 1.46
N TYR A 211 13.57 9.48 0.48
CA TYR A 211 14.69 8.56 0.23
C TYR A 211 15.48 8.25 1.51
N LYS A 212 15.90 9.30 2.25
CA LYS A 212 16.64 9.15 3.51
C LYS A 212 15.84 8.42 4.60
N ILE A 213 14.53 8.64 4.66
CA ILE A 213 13.65 7.91 5.59
C ILE A 213 13.60 6.43 5.22
N VAL A 214 13.46 6.09 3.93
CA VAL A 214 13.45 4.70 3.46
C VAL A 214 14.79 4.02 3.76
N VAL A 215 15.92 4.68 3.49
CA VAL A 215 17.26 4.17 3.83
C VAL A 215 17.42 3.93 5.34
N LYS A 216 16.87 4.82 6.17
CA LYS A 216 17.03 4.75 7.63
C LYS A 216 16.09 3.76 8.30
N GLN A 217 14.82 3.78 7.94
CA GLN A 217 13.77 2.99 8.59
C GLN A 217 13.61 1.60 7.96
N GLN A 218 14.02 1.45 6.69
CA GLN A 218 13.97 0.19 5.93
C GLN A 218 12.62 -0.55 6.09
N PRO A 219 11.49 0.07 5.72
CA PRO A 219 10.23 -0.68 5.57
C PRO A 219 10.42 -1.78 4.53
N ASP A 220 9.65 -2.86 4.61
CA ASP A 220 9.77 -4.00 3.71
C ASP A 220 9.30 -3.63 2.29
N LEU A 221 8.26 -2.81 2.20
CA LEU A 221 7.66 -2.35 0.95
C LEU A 221 7.37 -0.84 0.98
N VAL A 222 7.65 -0.16 -0.12
CA VAL A 222 7.16 1.20 -0.40
C VAL A 222 6.35 1.15 -1.69
N ILE A 223 5.12 1.65 -1.63
CA ILE A 223 4.24 1.78 -2.79
C ILE A 223 4.03 3.27 -3.06
N HIS A 224 4.21 3.67 -4.32
CA HIS A 224 3.94 5.04 -4.76
C HIS A 224 3.28 5.13 -6.13
N GLY A 225 2.74 6.29 -6.49
CA GLY A 225 2.20 6.62 -7.80
C GLY A 225 2.92 7.81 -8.41
N HIS A 226 2.15 8.74 -8.98
CA HIS A 226 2.52 10.08 -9.47
C HIS A 226 3.37 10.11 -10.75
N VAL A 227 4.24 9.13 -10.95
CA VAL A 227 5.20 9.11 -12.07
C VAL A 227 4.61 8.34 -13.25
N HIS A 228 3.81 9.02 -14.07
CA HIS A 228 2.99 8.41 -15.13
C HIS A 228 3.79 7.92 -16.34
N THR A 229 4.95 8.51 -16.62
CA THR A 229 5.78 8.13 -17.78
C THR A 229 6.93 7.20 -17.43
N SER A 230 6.93 6.68 -16.19
CA SER A 230 7.98 5.80 -15.72
C SER A 230 8.08 4.54 -16.58
N VAL A 231 9.28 4.20 -17.04
CA VAL A 231 9.60 2.94 -17.72
C VAL A 231 10.18 1.90 -16.75
N ARG A 232 10.56 2.32 -15.54
CA ARG A 232 11.03 1.43 -14.46
C ARG A 232 10.11 1.52 -13.25
N HIS A 233 9.28 0.51 -13.06
CA HIS A 233 8.26 0.51 -11.98
C HIS A 233 8.72 -0.12 -10.67
N LYS A 234 9.99 -0.53 -10.57
CA LYS A 234 10.55 -1.21 -9.41
C LYS A 234 11.96 -0.72 -9.09
N ALA A 235 12.24 -0.51 -7.82
CA ALA A 235 13.58 -0.29 -7.31
C ALA A 235 13.79 -1.06 -5.99
N VAL A 236 15.04 -1.12 -5.53
CA VAL A 236 15.40 -1.68 -4.23
C VAL A 236 16.33 -0.71 -3.53
N ILE A 237 16.00 -0.34 -2.29
CA ILE A 237 16.79 0.55 -1.44
C ILE A 237 17.16 -0.21 -0.17
N GLY A 238 18.39 -0.74 -0.12
CA GLY A 238 18.77 -1.68 0.93
C GLY A 238 17.92 -2.96 0.84
N LYS A 239 17.13 -3.25 1.88
CA LYS A 239 16.15 -4.37 1.88
C LYS A 239 14.76 -3.96 1.39
N THR A 240 14.49 -2.67 1.24
CA THR A 240 13.16 -2.16 0.88
C THR A 240 12.88 -2.37 -0.59
N LEU A 241 11.78 -3.04 -0.91
CA LEU A 241 11.22 -3.06 -2.25
C LEU A 241 10.41 -1.77 -2.49
N VAL A 242 10.70 -1.04 -3.57
CA VAL A 242 9.93 0.14 -3.99
C VAL A 242 9.17 -0.20 -5.27
N ARG A 243 7.87 0.13 -5.32
CA ARG A 243 7.00 -0.08 -6.47
C ARG A 243 6.28 1.22 -6.85
N ASN A 244 6.47 1.64 -8.09
CA ASN A 244 5.57 2.59 -8.73
C ASN A 244 4.35 1.80 -9.24
N VAL A 245 3.15 2.17 -8.82
CA VAL A 245 1.88 1.52 -9.17
C VAL A 245 0.94 2.46 -9.93
N SER A 246 1.48 3.54 -10.48
CA SER A 246 0.75 4.46 -11.36
C SER A 246 0.16 3.69 -12.55
N LEU A 247 -1.18 3.64 -12.65
CA LEU A 247 -1.86 2.88 -13.68
C LEU A 247 -1.40 3.28 -15.10
N PRO A 248 -1.25 4.58 -15.44
CA PRO A 248 -0.77 4.97 -16.77
C PRO A 248 0.67 4.53 -17.06
N ALA A 249 1.51 4.39 -16.03
CA ALA A 249 2.90 3.97 -16.20
C ALA A 249 3.02 2.44 -16.34
N VAL A 250 2.27 1.71 -15.51
CA VAL A 250 2.33 0.25 -15.43
C VAL A 250 1.47 -0.41 -16.52
N GLY A 251 0.35 0.21 -16.88
CA GLY A 251 -0.67 -0.31 -17.81
C GLY A 251 -1.60 -1.37 -17.20
N SER A 252 -1.42 -1.69 -15.91
CA SER A 252 -2.26 -2.63 -15.18
C SER A 252 -2.24 -2.38 -13.67
N ILE A 253 -3.21 -2.95 -12.96
CA ILE A 253 -3.16 -3.03 -11.50
C ILE A 253 -1.97 -3.94 -11.13
N THR A 254 -1.20 -3.53 -10.12
CA THR A 254 -0.02 -4.28 -9.68
C THR A 254 -0.42 -5.35 -8.68
N THR A 255 -0.14 -6.62 -8.98
CA THR A 255 -0.23 -7.72 -8.01
C THR A 255 1.13 -8.01 -7.37
N LEU A 256 1.15 -8.11 -6.05
CA LEU A 256 2.30 -8.53 -5.26
C LEU A 256 1.91 -9.73 -4.41
N ASN A 257 2.65 -10.83 -4.52
CA ASN A 257 2.52 -11.98 -3.64
C ASN A 257 3.77 -12.03 -2.77
N LEU A 258 3.66 -11.48 -1.56
CA LEU A 258 4.79 -11.24 -0.65
C LEU A 258 4.59 -11.96 0.68
N TRP A 259 5.72 -12.27 1.31
CA TRP A 259 5.80 -12.81 2.67
C TRP A 259 5.10 -14.15 2.86
N ASN A 260 5.59 -14.97 3.77
CA ASN A 260 5.09 -16.32 3.97
C ASN A 260 5.60 -16.92 5.28
#